data_AF-A0A9Q0KCN2-F1
#
_entry.id   AF-A0A9Q0KCN2-F1
#
_cell.length_a   1.000
_cell.length_b   1.000
_cell.length_c   1.000
_cell.angle_alpha   90.00
_cell.angle_beta   90.00
_cell.angle_gamma   90.00
#
_symmetry.space_group_name_H-M   'P 1'
#
loop_
_entity.id
_entity.type
_entity.pdbx_description
1 polymer ?
#
loop_
_entity_poly.entity_id
_entity_poly.type
_entity_poly.pdbx_seq_one_letter_code
_entity_poly.pdbx_strand_id
1 'polypeptide(L)'
;MEHPQSECAAAGNKMTSKGLIVSVSLILIVGVVNGAHEKSLSTNMKAVEAICSPTSYKDKCISIIAPVASNSSSSLKDYFRVALAETTEATKLALETSQTIKIENLKRYDELALGECKKFLQFAVEELEEALALLEGNELQGIHDEVYEFRNWLTAVGVYKETCLDQIENVDLKAGMQDGLFNATLLTVNAADIFAELSMILVALNIQVKVKNPNHRKLLNVGEGDNPHWLSERDRWLLEEALPVPDAIVDLLGHGPKVFNSIAAALDAYPKKLLPGQKYVVYVKAGTYKEENLTVHKNQSNVFMYGDGPEKTIITGNKSYYIQHIPTSYTYSFEYANTGPGAKTNGRVNWPTYKLFNDSKDAFPFTAGQMLSGPNATDSPIPWLTDTGIPFYTGFAKP
;
A
#
# COMPACT_ATOMS: atom_id res chain seq x y z
N MET A 1 -38.65 30.38 -9.05
CA MET A 1 -38.64 31.76 -8.54
C MET A 1 -37.70 31.79 -7.36
N GLU A 2 -36.65 32.59 -7.50
CA GLU A 2 -35.87 33.30 -6.48
C GLU A 2 -35.48 32.62 -5.16
N HIS A 3 -34.16 32.60 -4.94
CA HIS A 3 -33.47 32.61 -3.65
C HIS A 3 -34.00 33.70 -2.70
N PRO A 4 -33.81 33.54 -1.37
CA PRO A 4 -32.63 34.18 -0.76
C PRO A 4 -31.91 33.33 0.29
N GLN A 5 -30.59 33.55 0.33
CA GLN A 5 -29.68 33.20 1.41
C GLN A 5 -29.78 34.23 2.55
N SER A 6 -29.62 33.79 3.80
CA SER A 6 -29.17 34.61 4.94
C SER A 6 -28.22 33.76 5.79
N GLU A 7 -26.92 34.11 5.76
CA GLU A 7 -26.16 34.85 6.79
C GLU A 7 -25.67 33.99 7.97
N CYS A 8 -24.36 33.72 7.99
CA CYS A 8 -23.59 33.57 9.22
C CYS A 8 -22.55 34.69 9.25
N ALA A 9 -22.68 35.55 10.27
CA ALA A 9 -21.91 36.76 10.46
C ALA A 9 -20.43 36.47 10.78
N ALA A 10 -19.54 37.15 10.06
CA ALA A 10 -18.12 37.23 10.38
C ALA A 10 -17.88 38.38 11.37
N ALA A 11 -17.38 38.06 12.57
CA ALA A 11 -16.83 39.05 13.49
C ALA A 11 -15.46 39.51 12.99
N GLY A 12 -15.41 40.70 12.40
CA GLY A 12 -14.18 41.34 11.96
C GLY A 12 -13.41 41.94 13.13
N ASN A 13 -12.16 41.52 13.32
CA ASN A 13 -11.19 42.27 14.11
C ASN A 13 -10.24 43.00 13.15
N LYS A 14 -10.36 44.34 13.12
CA LYS A 14 -9.47 45.23 12.36
C LYS A 14 -8.10 45.21 13.02
N MET A 15 -7.09 44.69 12.33
CA MET A 15 -5.70 44.97 12.63
C MET A 15 -5.09 45.76 11.46
N THR A 16 -4.63 46.96 11.80
CA THR A 16 -4.13 47.98 10.90
C THR A 16 -2.85 47.52 10.20
N SER A 17 -2.90 47.48 8.86
CA SER A 17 -1.74 47.28 8.00
C SER A 17 -0.76 48.44 8.17
N LYS A 18 0.32 48.20 8.94
CA LYS A 18 1.57 48.93 8.78
C LYS A 18 2.49 48.05 7.95
N GLY A 19 2.76 48.49 6.73
CA GLY A 19 3.68 47.80 5.81
C GLY A 19 5.05 47.63 6.44
N LEU A 20 5.44 46.38 6.66
CA LEU A 20 6.81 45.99 6.94
C LEU A 20 7.35 45.37 5.66
N ILE A 21 8.13 46.15 4.91
CA ILE A 21 8.92 45.65 3.77
C ILE A 21 10.03 44.79 4.39
N VAL A 22 9.83 43.49 4.46
CA VAL A 22 10.92 42.55 4.71
C VAL A 22 11.63 42.35 3.38
N SER A 23 12.66 43.18 3.16
CA SER A 23 13.61 43.02 2.08
C SER A 23 14.27 41.65 2.20
N VAL A 24 14.01 40.76 1.24
CA VAL A 24 14.77 39.53 1.06
C VAL A 24 16.17 39.92 0.62
N SER A 25 17.11 39.98 1.56
CA SER A 25 18.53 40.17 1.28
C SER A 25 19.09 38.88 0.69
N LEU A 26 19.13 38.81 -0.65
CA LEU A 26 20.04 37.95 -1.39
C LEU A 26 21.47 38.33 -1.01
N ILE A 27 22.11 37.56 -0.14
CA ILE A 27 23.55 37.66 0.07
C ILE A 27 24.23 37.02 -1.15
N LEU A 28 24.54 37.87 -2.13
CA LEU A 28 25.49 37.58 -3.20
C LEU A 28 26.90 37.57 -2.59
N ILE A 29 27.49 36.39 -2.44
CA ILE A 29 28.93 36.26 -2.22
C ILE A 29 29.61 36.52 -3.58
N VAL A 30 29.96 37.79 -3.84
CA VAL A 30 30.83 38.16 -4.95
C VAL A 30 32.28 37.88 -4.54
N GLY A 31 32.74 36.67 -4.83
CA GLY A 31 34.16 36.42 -5.01
C GLY A 31 34.57 36.99 -6.37
N VAL A 32 35.36 38.06 -6.36
CA VAL A 32 35.97 38.62 -7.57
C VAL A 32 36.92 37.59 -8.16
N VAL A 33 36.52 36.96 -9.25
CA VAL A 33 37.42 36.32 -10.21
C VAL A 33 36.91 36.66 -11.61
N ASN A 34 37.72 37.42 -12.34
CA ASN A 34 37.52 37.68 -13.77
C ASN A 34 37.48 36.36 -14.54
N GLY A 35 36.44 36.18 -15.35
CA GLY A 35 36.31 35.05 -16.26
C GLY A 35 34.89 34.54 -16.30
N ALA A 36 34.12 34.98 -17.31
CA ALA A 36 32.85 34.37 -17.67
C ALA A 36 33.10 32.89 -18.03
N HIS A 37 32.87 32.01 -17.06
CA HIS A 37 32.72 30.58 -17.27
C HIS A 37 31.29 30.26 -16.84
N GLU A 38 30.46 29.87 -17.82
CA GLU A 38 29.17 29.23 -17.61
C GLU A 38 29.37 28.14 -16.54
N LYS A 39 28.70 28.28 -15.39
CA LYS A 39 28.86 27.35 -14.25
C LYS A 39 28.24 26.02 -14.66
N SER A 40 29.04 25.17 -15.30
CA SER A 40 28.73 23.77 -15.51
C SER A 40 28.48 23.15 -14.14
N LEU A 41 27.21 22.90 -13.81
CA LEU A 41 26.81 22.16 -12.62
C LEU A 41 27.58 20.82 -12.64
N SER A 42 28.26 20.46 -11.55
CA SER A 42 29.01 19.20 -11.50
C SER A 42 28.06 18.04 -11.86
N THR A 43 28.57 17.01 -12.54
CA THR A 43 27.76 15.88 -13.02
C THR A 43 26.90 15.28 -11.90
N ASN A 44 27.43 15.22 -10.69
CA ASN A 44 26.74 14.71 -9.50
C ASN A 44 25.59 15.63 -9.03
N MET A 45 25.72 16.95 -9.19
CA MET A 45 24.66 17.90 -8.85
C MET A 45 23.53 17.88 -9.90
N LYS A 46 23.84 17.61 -11.17
CA LYS A 46 22.82 17.33 -12.20
C LYS A 46 21.99 16.09 -11.86
N ALA A 47 22.63 15.06 -11.29
CA ALA A 47 21.92 13.87 -10.81
C ALA A 47 20.95 14.20 -9.67
N VAL A 48 21.39 14.99 -8.68
CA VAL A 48 20.51 15.44 -7.57
C VAL A 48 19.30 16.20 -8.10
N GLU A 49 19.51 17.13 -9.03
CA GLU A 49 18.42 17.92 -9.62
C GLU A 49 17.44 17.05 -10.42
N ALA A 50 17.95 16.14 -11.25
CA ALA A 50 17.12 15.22 -12.03
C ALA A 50 16.28 14.30 -11.14
N ILE A 51 16.87 13.76 -10.07
CA ILE A 51 16.19 12.83 -9.15
C ILE A 51 15.13 13.55 -8.30
N CYS A 52 15.43 14.76 -7.81
CA CYS A 52 14.52 15.48 -6.92
C CYS A 52 13.47 16.34 -7.63
N SER A 53 13.68 16.68 -8.90
CA SER A 53 12.70 17.44 -9.70
C SER A 53 11.28 16.83 -9.74
N PRO A 54 11.09 15.51 -9.94
CA PRO A 54 9.76 14.89 -9.96
C PRO A 54 9.13 14.70 -8.57
N THR A 55 9.88 14.90 -7.48
CA THR A 55 9.39 14.57 -6.14
C THR A 55 8.43 15.62 -5.58
N SER A 56 7.45 15.14 -4.79
CA SER A 56 6.47 15.97 -4.09
C SER A 56 7.11 16.91 -3.07
N TYR A 57 8.16 16.45 -2.36
CA TYR A 57 8.85 17.21 -1.32
C TYR A 57 10.33 17.46 -1.68
N LYS A 58 10.54 18.39 -2.62
CA LYS A 58 11.86 18.70 -3.22
C LYS A 58 12.96 19.02 -2.21
N ASP A 59 12.69 19.90 -1.25
CA ASP A 59 13.70 20.31 -0.25
C ASP A 59 14.15 19.13 0.60
N LYS A 60 13.20 18.27 0.99
CA LYS A 60 13.49 17.06 1.75
C LYS A 60 14.28 16.06 0.92
N CYS A 61 13.92 15.87 -0.36
CA CYS A 61 14.69 15.04 -1.29
C CYS A 61 16.15 15.53 -1.39
N ILE A 62 16.35 16.82 -1.65
CA ILE A 62 17.69 17.41 -1.82
C ILE A 62 18.52 17.22 -0.55
N SER A 63 17.94 17.46 0.64
CA SER A 63 18.67 17.31 1.91
C SER A 63 19.24 15.91 2.15
N ILE A 64 18.60 14.87 1.59
CA ILE A 64 19.02 13.47 1.74
C ILE A 64 19.94 13.01 0.62
N ILE A 65 19.67 13.45 -0.60
CA ILE A 65 20.36 12.97 -1.81
C ILE A 65 21.65 13.78 -2.08
N ALA A 66 21.69 15.06 -1.72
CA ALA A 66 22.86 15.92 -1.97
C ALA A 66 24.17 15.45 -1.29
N PRO A 67 24.17 14.89 -0.06
CA PRO A 67 25.39 14.33 0.54
C PRO A 67 26.07 13.26 -0.31
N VAL A 68 25.31 12.48 -1.10
CA VAL A 68 25.85 11.45 -2.01
C VAL A 68 26.70 12.08 -3.12
N ALA A 69 26.34 13.28 -3.56
CA ALA A 69 27.05 14.00 -4.61
C ALA A 69 28.46 14.47 -4.20
N SER A 70 28.75 14.50 -2.89
CA SER A 70 30.07 14.85 -2.36
C SER A 70 31.12 13.76 -2.61
N ASN A 71 30.70 12.53 -2.90
CA ASN A 71 31.59 11.46 -3.32
C ASN A 71 31.69 11.45 -4.85
N SER A 72 32.90 11.62 -5.39
CA SER A 72 33.14 11.72 -6.84
C SER A 72 32.94 10.41 -7.60
N SER A 73 32.82 9.27 -6.90
CA SER A 73 32.62 7.95 -7.49
C SER A 73 31.19 7.39 -7.33
N SER A 74 30.24 8.21 -6.88
CA SER A 74 28.86 7.79 -6.64
C SER A 74 28.15 7.40 -7.95
N SER A 75 27.55 6.21 -7.96
CA SER A 75 26.70 5.70 -9.03
C SER A 75 25.24 6.13 -8.85
N LEU A 76 24.43 6.06 -9.91
CA LEU A 76 22.99 6.37 -9.82
C LEU A 76 22.27 5.47 -8.78
N LYS A 77 22.73 4.23 -8.66
CA LYS A 77 22.23 3.25 -7.67
C LYS A 77 22.47 3.72 -6.23
N ASP A 78 23.55 4.46 -5.96
CA ASP A 78 23.85 4.95 -4.61
C ASP A 78 22.83 6.00 -4.15
N TYR A 79 22.35 6.84 -5.07
CA TYR A 79 21.29 7.81 -4.76
C TYR A 79 19.96 7.12 -4.43
N PHE A 80 19.58 6.09 -5.18
CA PHE A 80 18.37 5.30 -4.91
C PHE A 80 18.49 4.50 -3.62
N ARG A 81 19.68 3.93 -3.36
CA ARG A 81 19.99 3.24 -2.10
C ARG A 81 19.79 4.18 -0.92
N VAL A 82 20.33 5.40 -0.98
CA VAL A 82 20.18 6.38 0.11
C VAL A 82 18.73 6.80 0.30
N ALA A 83 17.97 7.02 -0.78
CA ALA A 83 16.53 7.32 -0.65
C ALA A 83 15.76 6.22 0.10
N LEU A 84 16.00 4.95 -0.23
CA LEU A 84 15.38 3.81 0.47
C LEU A 84 15.92 3.62 1.89
N ALA A 85 17.23 3.74 2.10
CA ALA A 85 17.87 3.56 3.40
C ALA A 85 17.42 4.61 4.41
N GLU A 86 17.41 5.89 4.03
CA GLU A 86 16.92 6.97 4.90
C GLU A 86 15.43 6.82 5.20
N THR A 87 14.63 6.35 4.23
CA THR A 87 13.22 6.02 4.47
C THR A 87 13.08 4.87 5.46
N THR A 88 13.96 3.87 5.38
CA THR A 88 13.99 2.71 6.30
C THR A 88 14.33 3.16 7.71
N GLU A 89 15.39 3.94 7.88
CA GLU A 89 15.82 4.45 9.19
C GLU A 89 14.76 5.37 9.81
N ALA A 90 14.15 6.26 9.03
CA ALA A 90 13.05 7.09 9.52
C ALA A 90 11.84 6.24 9.96
N THR A 91 11.57 5.13 9.28
CA THR A 91 10.47 4.21 9.64
C THR A 91 10.81 3.39 10.89
N LYS A 92 12.07 2.96 11.04
CA LYS A 92 12.57 2.30 12.26
C LYS A 92 12.47 3.23 13.47
N LEU A 93 12.82 4.50 13.32
CA LEU A 93 12.67 5.50 14.38
C LEU A 93 11.19 5.71 14.77
N ALA A 94 10.27 5.73 13.80
CA ALA A 94 8.84 5.80 14.08
C ALA A 94 8.34 4.55 14.83
N LEU A 95 8.87 3.37 14.50
CA LEU A 95 8.61 2.14 15.24
C LEU A 95 9.12 2.23 16.69
N GLU A 96 10.34 2.72 16.92
CA GLU A 96 10.87 2.96 18.28
C GLU A 96 10.05 3.99 19.05
N THR A 97 9.57 5.03 18.38
CA THR A 97 8.67 6.03 18.96
C THR A 97 7.39 5.36 19.46
N SER A 98 6.77 4.49 18.65
CA SER A 98 5.59 3.73 19.05
C SER A 98 5.84 2.81 20.27
N GLN A 99 7.08 2.37 20.49
CA GLN A 99 7.46 1.54 21.65
C GLN A 99 7.69 2.35 22.93
N THR A 100 8.13 3.60 22.80
CA THR A 100 8.57 4.44 23.91
C THR A 100 7.53 5.44 24.37
N ILE A 101 6.49 5.73 23.58
CA ILE A 101 5.36 6.54 24.00
C ILE A 101 4.71 5.90 25.23
N LYS A 102 4.87 6.57 26.38
CA LYS A 102 4.22 6.24 27.64
C LYS A 102 3.19 7.32 27.90
N ILE A 103 1.92 6.96 27.79
CA ILE A 103 0.80 7.84 28.15
C ILE A 103 0.21 7.31 29.46
N GLU A 104 0.02 8.21 30.42
CA GLU A 104 -0.65 7.87 31.68
C GLU A 104 -2.13 7.57 31.41
N ASN A 105 -2.66 6.50 32.03
CA ASN A 105 -4.07 6.08 31.89
C ASN A 105 -4.50 5.60 30.50
N LEU A 106 -3.60 4.95 29.74
CA LEU A 106 -3.98 4.26 28.50
C LEU A 106 -5.09 3.24 28.77
N LYS A 107 -6.15 3.29 27.99
CA LYS A 107 -7.17 2.25 28.02
C LYS A 107 -6.63 1.01 27.31
N ARG A 108 -7.13 -0.17 27.69
CA ARG A 108 -6.81 -1.43 27.01
C ARG A 108 -6.95 -1.37 25.49
N TYR A 109 -7.91 -0.59 24.98
CA TYR A 109 -8.09 -0.39 23.54
C TYR A 109 -6.93 0.39 22.91
N ASP A 110 -6.45 1.45 23.56
CA ASP A 110 -5.32 2.24 23.08
C ASP A 110 -4.02 1.41 23.05
N GLU A 111 -3.83 0.53 24.04
CA GLU A 111 -2.71 -0.42 24.06
C GLU A 111 -2.76 -1.41 22.89
N LEU A 112 -3.95 -1.92 22.56
CA LEU A 112 -4.15 -2.82 21.43
C LEU A 112 -3.94 -2.09 20.09
N ALA A 113 -4.49 -0.88 19.94
CA ALA A 113 -4.30 -0.05 18.75
C ALA A 113 -2.82 0.28 18.52
N LEU A 114 -2.09 0.65 19.57
CA LEU A 114 -0.64 0.87 19.51
C LEU A 114 0.13 -0.42 19.19
N GLY A 115 -0.34 -1.56 19.72
CA GLY A 115 0.19 -2.88 19.40
C GLY A 115 0.04 -3.26 17.93
N GLU A 116 -1.10 -2.94 17.31
CA GLU A 116 -1.30 -3.14 15.88
C GLU A 116 -0.52 -2.13 15.02
N CYS A 117 -0.47 -0.86 15.42
CA CYS A 117 0.38 0.13 14.75
C CYS A 117 1.84 -0.34 14.69
N LYS A 118 2.38 -0.89 15.79
CA LYS A 118 3.74 -1.48 15.81
C LYS A 118 3.91 -2.55 14.74
N LYS A 119 2.92 -3.43 14.55
CA LYS A 119 2.97 -4.47 13.51
C LYS A 119 2.96 -3.88 12.11
N PHE A 120 2.11 -2.87 11.84
CA PHE A 120 2.11 -2.20 10.54
C PHE A 120 3.45 -1.51 10.25
N LEU A 121 4.06 -0.86 11.24
CA LEU A 121 5.39 -0.26 11.08
C LEU A 121 6.48 -1.30 10.89
N GLN A 122 6.38 -2.48 11.52
CA GLN A 122 7.27 -3.60 11.24
C GLN A 122 7.13 -4.10 9.80
N PHE A 123 5.91 -4.29 9.31
CA PHE A 123 5.69 -4.65 7.90
C PHE A 123 6.28 -3.60 6.96
N ALA A 124 6.08 -2.31 7.24
CA ALA A 124 6.67 -1.23 6.47
C ALA A 124 8.22 -1.29 6.44
N VAL A 125 8.87 -1.58 7.57
CA VAL A 125 10.34 -1.75 7.59
C VAL A 125 10.76 -2.94 6.75
N GLU A 126 10.06 -4.07 6.85
CA GLU A 126 10.38 -5.28 6.09
C GLU A 126 10.23 -5.05 4.57
N GLU A 127 9.16 -4.40 4.10
CA GLU A 127 8.99 -4.09 2.66
C GLU A 127 10.11 -3.16 2.14
N LEU A 128 10.59 -2.23 2.95
CA LEU A 128 11.73 -1.37 2.59
C LEU A 128 13.06 -2.13 2.55
N GLU A 129 13.25 -3.08 3.46
CA GLU A 129 14.44 -3.95 3.47
C GLU A 129 14.46 -4.89 2.26
N GLU A 130 13.32 -5.43 1.85
CA GLU A 130 13.18 -6.19 0.58
C GLU A 130 13.48 -5.31 -0.64
N ALA A 131 12.99 -4.07 -0.65
CA ALA A 131 13.31 -3.10 -1.70
C ALA A 131 14.82 -2.81 -1.77
N LEU A 132 15.48 -2.63 -0.63
CA LEU A 132 16.94 -2.47 -0.56
C LEU A 132 17.68 -3.71 -1.08
N ALA A 133 17.24 -4.91 -0.69
CA ALA A 133 17.85 -6.16 -1.15
C ALA A 133 17.72 -6.34 -2.67
N LEU A 134 16.55 -6.04 -3.25
CA LEU A 134 16.34 -6.09 -4.70
C LEU A 134 17.23 -5.08 -5.42
N LEU A 135 17.36 -3.87 -4.88
CA LEU A 135 18.23 -2.84 -5.43
C LEU A 135 19.70 -3.29 -5.40
N GLU A 136 20.16 -3.88 -4.29
CA GLU A 136 21.53 -4.38 -4.14
C GLU A 136 21.85 -5.52 -5.10
N GLY A 137 20.91 -6.46 -5.28
CA GLY A 137 21.07 -7.64 -6.15
C GLY A 137 21.02 -7.35 -7.65
N ASN A 138 20.55 -6.16 -8.06
CA ASN A 138 20.36 -5.82 -9.47
C ASN A 138 21.25 -4.66 -9.95
N GLU A 139 21.56 -4.68 -11.25
CA GLU A 139 22.09 -3.51 -11.96
C GLU A 139 20.95 -2.54 -12.32
N LEU A 140 21.30 -1.34 -12.80
CA LEU A 140 20.33 -0.29 -13.15
C LEU A 140 19.24 -0.75 -14.13
N GLN A 141 19.59 -1.66 -15.05
CA GLN A 141 18.63 -2.30 -15.96
C GLN A 141 17.61 -3.18 -15.21
N GLY A 142 18.06 -4.01 -14.27
CA GLY A 142 17.17 -4.84 -13.46
C GLY A 142 16.28 -3.99 -12.56
N ILE A 143 16.82 -2.89 -12.02
CA ILE A 143 16.03 -1.92 -11.24
C ILE A 143 14.93 -1.27 -12.10
N HIS A 144 15.23 -0.95 -13.36
CA HIS A 144 14.24 -0.41 -14.30
C HIS A 144 13.17 -1.43 -14.68
N ASP A 145 13.58 -2.68 -14.97
CA ASP A 145 12.67 -3.78 -15.30
C ASP A 145 11.70 -4.09 -14.13
N GLU A 146 12.18 -3.98 -12.89
CA GLU A 146 11.42 -4.25 -11.66
C GLU A 146 10.80 -3.00 -11.01
N VAL A 147 10.69 -1.89 -11.75
CA VAL A 147 10.19 -0.60 -11.21
C VAL A 147 8.80 -0.71 -10.58
N TYR A 148 7.96 -1.60 -11.10
CA TYR A 148 6.62 -1.85 -10.55
C TYR A 148 6.68 -2.48 -9.16
N GLU A 149 7.68 -3.31 -8.88
CA GLU A 149 7.84 -3.93 -7.58
C GLU A 149 8.26 -2.91 -6.52
N PHE A 150 9.20 -2.01 -6.85
CA PHE A 150 9.53 -0.88 -5.99
C PHE A 150 8.30 -0.01 -5.68
N ARG A 151 7.45 0.25 -6.69
CA ARG A 151 6.20 1.01 -6.49
C ARG A 151 5.20 0.27 -5.62
N ASN A 152 5.10 -1.06 -5.74
CA ASN A 152 4.24 -1.87 -4.89
C ASN A 152 4.69 -1.78 -3.43
N TRP A 153 5.96 -2.01 -3.15
CA TRP A 153 6.52 -1.93 -1.80
C TRP A 153 6.36 -0.54 -1.19
N LEU A 154 6.71 0.53 -1.91
CA LEU A 154 6.62 1.90 -1.39
C LEU A 154 5.17 2.35 -1.16
N THR A 155 4.23 1.89 -2.00
CA THR A 155 2.79 2.12 -1.78
C THR A 155 2.30 1.37 -0.54
N ALA A 156 2.72 0.11 -0.35
CA ALA A 156 2.39 -0.67 0.84
C ALA A 156 2.92 0.00 2.11
N VAL A 157 4.17 0.48 2.09
CA VAL A 157 4.80 1.25 3.19
C VAL A 157 3.98 2.47 3.56
N GLY A 158 3.51 3.24 2.56
CA GLY A 158 2.63 4.37 2.78
C GLY A 158 1.31 3.96 3.45
N VAL A 159 0.65 2.92 2.91
CA VAL A 159 -0.60 2.39 3.45
C VAL A 159 -0.45 1.89 4.89
N TYR A 160 0.63 1.19 5.23
CA TYR A 160 0.86 0.72 6.58
C TYR A 160 1.03 1.86 7.60
N LYS A 161 1.69 2.95 7.21
CA LYS A 161 1.85 4.14 8.07
C LYS A 161 0.53 4.84 8.32
N GLU A 162 -0.27 5.06 7.28
CA GLU A 162 -1.61 5.65 7.40
C GLU A 162 -2.53 4.74 8.23
N THR A 163 -2.51 3.44 7.96
CA THR A 163 -3.32 2.47 8.70
C THR A 163 -2.95 2.47 10.19
N CYS A 164 -1.65 2.55 10.53
CA CYS A 164 -1.21 2.70 11.92
C CYS A 164 -1.88 3.93 12.57
N LEU A 165 -1.87 5.09 11.91
CA LEU A 165 -2.43 6.34 12.45
C LEU A 165 -3.95 6.30 12.56
N ASP A 166 -4.62 5.59 11.64
CA ASP A 166 -6.07 5.43 11.64
C ASP A 166 -6.57 4.50 12.76
N GLN A 167 -5.75 3.55 13.21
CA GLN A 167 -6.10 2.70 14.36
C GLN A 167 -6.13 3.47 15.69
N ILE A 168 -5.42 4.60 15.77
CA ILE A 168 -5.25 5.34 17.03
C ILE A 168 -6.37 6.38 17.17
N GLU A 169 -7.33 6.11 18.06
CA GLU A 169 -8.42 7.05 18.38
C GLU A 169 -8.02 8.09 19.43
N ASN A 170 -7.10 7.74 20.33
CA ASN A 170 -6.62 8.63 21.37
C ASN A 170 -5.85 9.81 20.74
N VAL A 171 -6.32 11.03 21.00
CA VAL A 171 -5.82 12.26 20.36
C VAL A 171 -4.34 12.50 20.67
N ASP A 172 -3.92 12.34 21.92
CA ASP A 172 -2.55 12.58 22.35
C ASP A 172 -1.59 11.53 21.77
N LEU A 173 -2.03 10.26 21.76
CA LEU A 173 -1.27 9.16 21.16
C LEU A 173 -1.14 9.34 19.65
N LYS A 174 -2.23 9.75 18.98
CA LYS A 174 -2.25 9.98 17.54
C LYS A 174 -1.32 11.12 17.18
N ALA A 175 -1.34 12.23 17.92
CA ALA A 175 -0.44 13.36 17.70
C ALA A 175 1.03 12.95 17.85
N GLY A 176 1.38 12.25 18.94
CA GLY A 176 2.75 11.76 19.14
C GLY A 176 3.22 10.82 18.04
N MET A 177 2.34 9.94 17.55
CA MET A 177 2.65 9.06 16.42
C MET A 177 2.73 9.79 15.08
N GLN A 178 1.87 10.77 14.84
CA GLN A 178 1.92 11.61 13.63
C GLN A 178 3.24 12.37 13.55
N ASP A 179 3.67 12.96 14.67
CA ASP A 179 4.95 13.67 14.75
C ASP A 179 6.14 12.73 14.49
N GLY A 180 6.13 11.53 15.08
CA GLY A 180 7.14 10.50 14.84
C GLY A 180 7.17 9.99 13.39
N LEU A 181 6.01 9.92 12.74
CA LEU A 181 5.87 9.44 11.36
C LEU A 181 6.10 10.51 10.30
N PHE A 182 6.02 11.80 10.65
CA PHE A 182 6.05 12.90 9.68
C PHE A 182 7.22 12.79 8.71
N ASN A 183 8.45 12.67 9.22
CA ASN A 183 9.63 12.50 8.37
C ASN A 183 9.52 11.22 7.53
N ALA A 184 9.16 10.09 8.14
CA ALA A 184 9.06 8.81 7.44
C ALA A 184 8.04 8.83 6.30
N THR A 185 6.93 9.56 6.45
CA THR A 185 5.90 9.73 5.41
C THR A 185 6.43 10.56 4.25
N LEU A 186 7.04 11.73 4.52
CA LEU A 186 7.62 12.57 3.47
C LEU A 186 8.66 11.83 2.64
N LEU A 187 9.52 11.03 3.29
CA LEU A 187 10.55 10.25 2.61
C LEU A 187 9.97 9.11 1.77
N THR A 188 8.92 8.45 2.26
CA THR A 188 8.25 7.38 1.50
C THR A 188 7.62 7.93 0.22
N VAL A 189 6.95 9.09 0.31
CA VAL A 189 6.35 9.74 -0.87
C VAL A 189 7.44 10.12 -1.87
N ASN A 190 8.52 10.76 -1.41
CA ASN A 190 9.63 11.11 -2.31
C ASN A 190 10.28 9.86 -2.94
N ALA A 191 10.50 8.79 -2.18
CA ALA A 191 11.03 7.54 -2.72
C ALA A 191 10.07 6.97 -3.77
N ALA A 192 8.76 6.95 -3.51
CA ALA A 192 7.75 6.48 -4.47
C ALA A 192 7.78 7.30 -5.77
N ASP A 193 7.87 8.62 -5.67
CA ASP A 193 7.98 9.53 -6.82
C ASP A 193 9.25 9.27 -7.62
N ILE A 194 10.40 9.05 -6.96
CA ILE A 194 11.67 8.74 -7.62
C ILE A 194 11.56 7.45 -8.45
N PHE A 195 10.99 6.38 -7.89
CA PHE A 195 10.85 5.12 -8.62
C PHE A 195 9.75 5.21 -9.68
N ALA A 196 8.65 5.91 -9.44
CA ALA A 196 7.62 6.15 -10.45
C ALA A 196 8.18 6.87 -11.68
N GLU A 197 9.05 7.85 -11.46
CA GLU A 197 9.65 8.67 -12.52
C GLU A 197 11.06 8.23 -12.93
N LEU A 198 11.46 7.00 -12.55
CA LEU A 198 12.79 6.44 -12.86
C LEU A 198 13.12 6.54 -14.35
N SER A 199 12.14 6.27 -15.23
CA SER A 199 12.34 6.38 -16.67
C SER A 199 12.66 7.82 -17.12
N MET A 200 11.98 8.83 -16.56
CA MET A 200 12.24 10.24 -16.87
C MET A 200 13.60 10.68 -16.33
N ILE A 201 13.97 10.23 -15.13
CA ILE A 201 15.27 10.52 -14.50
C ILE A 201 16.42 9.98 -15.39
N LEU A 202 16.29 8.74 -15.88
CA LEU A 202 17.29 8.13 -16.76
C LEU A 202 17.46 8.90 -18.09
N VAL A 203 16.36 9.34 -18.69
CA VAL A 203 16.37 10.18 -19.90
C VAL A 203 17.05 11.53 -19.62
N ALA A 204 16.72 12.19 -18.52
CA ALA A 204 17.32 13.48 -18.14
C ALA A 204 18.84 13.38 -17.91
N LEU A 205 19.32 12.23 -17.44
CA LEU A 205 20.74 11.94 -17.24
C LEU A 205 21.43 11.37 -18.49
N ASN A 206 20.70 11.26 -19.61
CA ASN A 206 21.20 10.73 -20.87
C ASN A 206 21.74 9.28 -20.75
N ILE A 207 21.16 8.49 -19.83
CA ILE A 207 21.49 7.09 -19.59
C ILE A 207 20.57 6.21 -20.44
N GLN A 208 21.17 5.46 -21.36
CA GLN A 208 20.45 4.53 -22.23
C GLN A 208 20.31 3.19 -21.51
N VAL A 209 19.12 2.92 -20.99
CA VAL A 209 18.74 1.60 -20.47
C VAL A 209 18.08 0.85 -21.62
N LYS A 210 18.45 -0.41 -21.86
CA LYS A 210 17.81 -1.25 -22.89
C LYS A 210 16.40 -1.53 -22.41
N VAL A 211 15.45 -0.64 -22.69
CA VAL A 211 14.04 -0.92 -22.45
C VAL A 211 13.75 -2.22 -23.19
N LYS A 212 13.46 -3.31 -22.46
CA LYS A 212 12.89 -4.50 -23.10
C LYS A 212 11.68 -4.00 -23.86
N ASN A 213 11.78 -4.08 -25.18
CA ASN A 213 10.98 -3.30 -26.10
C ASN A 213 9.51 -3.29 -25.66
N PRO A 214 8.92 -2.12 -25.33
CA PRO A 214 7.52 -2.03 -24.97
C PRO A 214 6.63 -2.25 -26.20
N ASN A 215 7.19 -2.58 -27.37
CA ASN A 215 6.45 -3.14 -28.52
C ASN A 215 6.02 -4.61 -28.31
N HIS A 216 6.17 -5.14 -27.10
CA HIS A 216 5.26 -6.17 -26.57
C HIS A 216 4.16 -5.60 -25.66
N ARG A 217 3.81 -4.31 -25.81
CA ARG A 217 2.39 -3.90 -25.74
C ARG A 217 1.67 -4.56 -26.92
N LYS A 218 1.57 -5.90 -26.90
CA LYS A 218 0.29 -6.50 -27.26
C LYS A 218 -0.71 -5.70 -26.43
N LEU A 219 -1.64 -5.04 -27.11
CA LEU A 219 -2.84 -4.51 -26.49
C LEU A 219 -3.29 -5.49 -25.42
N LEU A 220 -3.91 -5.03 -24.33
CA LEU A 220 -4.59 -5.90 -23.36
C LEU A 220 -5.72 -6.76 -23.99
N ASN A 221 -5.75 -6.91 -25.31
CA ASN A 221 -6.29 -8.09 -25.96
C ASN A 221 -5.34 -9.25 -25.72
N VAL A 222 -5.60 -9.95 -24.60
CA VAL A 222 -5.57 -11.41 -24.64
C VAL A 222 -6.39 -11.80 -25.86
N GLY A 223 -5.71 -12.16 -26.96
CA GLY A 223 -6.39 -12.75 -28.10
C GLY A 223 -7.19 -13.95 -27.60
N GLU A 224 -8.33 -14.22 -28.20
CA GLU A 224 -9.17 -15.35 -27.84
C GLU A 224 -8.32 -16.64 -27.89
N GLY A 225 -7.87 -17.14 -26.73
CA GLY A 225 -6.94 -18.27 -26.58
C GLY A 225 -5.49 -17.97 -26.14
N ASP A 226 -5.06 -16.70 -25.99
CA ASP A 226 -3.71 -16.33 -25.52
C ASP A 226 -3.65 -16.19 -23.99
N ASN A 227 -2.75 -16.89 -23.30
CA ASN A 227 -2.66 -16.78 -21.84
C ASN A 227 -2.06 -15.43 -21.39
N PRO A 228 -2.50 -14.85 -20.24
CA PRO A 228 -1.99 -13.57 -19.76
C PRO A 228 -0.49 -13.64 -19.49
N HIS A 229 0.26 -12.62 -19.93
CA HIS A 229 1.72 -12.57 -19.77
C HIS A 229 2.19 -12.48 -18.30
N TRP A 230 1.32 -12.04 -17.39
CA TRP A 230 1.58 -12.02 -15.95
C TRP A 230 1.40 -13.40 -15.27
N LEU A 231 0.78 -14.36 -15.97
CA LEU A 231 0.59 -15.72 -15.49
C LEU A 231 1.68 -16.63 -16.09
N SER A 232 2.53 -17.18 -15.21
CA SER A 232 3.61 -18.07 -15.64
C SER A 232 3.07 -19.31 -16.35
N GLU A 233 3.87 -19.95 -17.21
CA GLU A 233 3.41 -21.18 -17.89
C GLU A 233 2.99 -22.29 -16.92
N ARG A 234 3.68 -22.34 -15.78
CA ARG A 234 3.38 -23.26 -14.67
C ARG A 234 2.03 -22.98 -14.04
N ASP A 235 1.55 -21.74 -14.09
CA ASP A 235 0.34 -21.30 -13.40
C ASP A 235 -0.88 -21.23 -14.32
N ARG A 236 -0.71 -21.57 -15.60
CA ARG A 236 -1.78 -21.60 -16.62
C ARG A 236 -2.90 -22.58 -16.29
N TRP A 237 -2.65 -23.60 -15.47
CA TRP A 237 -3.71 -24.48 -14.97
C TRP A 237 -4.78 -23.72 -14.18
N LEU A 238 -4.51 -22.52 -13.63
CA LEU A 238 -5.53 -21.66 -13.02
C LEU A 238 -6.60 -21.20 -14.03
N LEU A 239 -6.30 -21.29 -15.32
CA LEU A 239 -7.22 -20.99 -16.42
C LEU A 239 -7.89 -22.24 -17.00
N GLU A 240 -7.48 -23.42 -16.53
CA GLU A 240 -8.00 -24.73 -16.95
C GLU A 240 -8.92 -25.31 -15.84
N GLU A 241 -9.81 -26.24 -16.18
CA GLU A 241 -10.66 -26.94 -15.18
C GLU A 241 -9.88 -27.96 -14.33
N ALA A 242 -8.58 -28.16 -14.60
CA ALA A 242 -7.76 -29.17 -13.94
C ALA A 242 -7.25 -28.68 -12.57
N LEU A 243 -7.72 -29.30 -11.50
CA LEU A 243 -7.25 -29.03 -10.14
C LEU A 243 -5.81 -29.54 -9.93
N PRO A 244 -4.96 -28.77 -9.22
CA PRO A 244 -3.57 -29.14 -8.98
C PRO A 244 -3.50 -30.30 -7.99
N VAL A 245 -2.40 -31.07 -8.04
CA VAL A 245 -2.16 -32.13 -7.05
C VAL A 245 -1.86 -31.49 -5.69
N PRO A 246 -2.57 -31.85 -4.62
CA PRO A 246 -2.35 -31.25 -3.30
C PRO A 246 -1.11 -31.79 -2.60
N ASP A 247 -0.37 -30.89 -1.95
CA ASP A 247 0.73 -31.21 -1.03
C ASP A 247 0.22 -31.58 0.36
N ALA A 248 -0.91 -31.01 0.76
CA ALA A 248 -1.59 -31.29 2.02
C ALA A 248 -3.11 -31.42 1.79
N ILE A 249 -3.72 -32.40 2.44
CA ILE A 249 -5.17 -32.62 2.40
C ILE A 249 -5.72 -32.35 3.79
N VAL A 250 -6.75 -31.53 3.89
CA VAL A 250 -7.46 -31.26 5.14
C VAL A 250 -8.78 -32.02 5.12
N ASP A 251 -8.97 -32.88 6.12
CA ASP A 251 -10.13 -33.74 6.31
C ASP A 251 -10.39 -33.89 7.80
N LEU A 252 -11.63 -33.67 8.26
CA LEU A 252 -12.03 -33.78 9.66
C LEU A 252 -11.66 -35.13 10.31
N LEU A 253 -11.54 -36.20 9.51
CA LEU A 253 -11.15 -37.52 10.01
C LEU A 253 -9.63 -37.66 10.22
N GLY A 254 -8.80 -36.84 9.57
CA GLY A 254 -7.35 -36.78 9.81
C GLY A 254 -6.57 -38.07 9.53
N HIS A 255 -7.09 -38.99 8.72
CA HIS A 255 -6.47 -40.30 8.49
C HIS A 255 -5.71 -40.36 7.17
N GLY A 256 -4.40 -40.52 7.26
CA GLY A 256 -3.54 -40.82 6.11
C GLY A 256 -2.25 -39.99 6.09
N PRO A 257 -1.30 -40.35 5.22
CA PRO A 257 -0.11 -39.54 5.00
C PRO A 257 -0.51 -38.20 4.37
N LYS A 258 0.01 -37.08 4.91
CA LYS A 258 -0.30 -35.71 4.46
C LYS A 258 -1.77 -35.30 4.59
N VAL A 259 -2.53 -36.01 5.43
CA VAL A 259 -3.91 -35.66 5.78
C VAL A 259 -3.94 -35.03 7.16
N PHE A 260 -4.52 -33.85 7.28
CA PHE A 260 -4.59 -33.05 8.50
C PHE A 260 -6.04 -32.82 8.90
N ASN A 261 -6.32 -32.75 10.21
CA ASN A 261 -7.66 -32.52 10.75
C ASN A 261 -8.05 -31.03 10.82
N SER A 262 -7.10 -30.13 10.57
CA SER A 262 -7.30 -28.68 10.54
C SER A 262 -6.41 -28.04 9.48
N ILE A 263 -6.81 -26.85 9.03
CA ILE A 263 -6.03 -26.05 8.09
C ILE A 263 -4.77 -25.53 8.78
N ALA A 264 -4.86 -25.15 10.06
CA ALA A 264 -3.70 -24.75 10.86
C ALA A 264 -2.62 -25.86 10.87
N ALA A 265 -3.00 -27.12 11.09
CA ALA A 265 -2.06 -28.23 11.06
C ALA A 265 -1.45 -28.47 9.67
N ALA A 266 -2.22 -28.25 8.60
CA ALA A 266 -1.70 -28.30 7.23
C ALA A 266 -0.70 -27.17 6.96
N LEU A 267 -0.92 -25.98 7.50
CA LEU A 267 0.04 -24.87 7.42
C LEU A 267 1.28 -25.13 8.29
N ASP A 268 1.16 -25.75 9.46
CA ASP A 268 2.30 -26.13 10.29
C ASP A 268 3.22 -27.17 9.61
N ALA A 269 2.64 -27.99 8.73
CA ALA A 269 3.38 -28.94 7.90
C ALA A 269 4.04 -28.30 6.66
N TYR A 270 3.90 -26.98 6.47
CA TYR A 270 4.53 -26.24 5.39
C TYR A 270 6.06 -26.47 5.39
N PRO A 271 6.66 -26.76 4.22
CA PRO A 271 8.09 -27.07 4.13
C PRO A 271 8.95 -25.86 4.52
N LYS A 272 10.08 -26.09 5.19
CA LYS A 272 10.97 -25.01 5.69
C LYS A 272 11.40 -23.99 4.63
N LYS A 273 11.47 -24.38 3.36
CA LYS A 273 11.71 -23.49 2.23
C LYS A 273 11.12 -24.11 0.97
N LEU A 274 10.22 -23.40 0.30
CA LEU A 274 9.78 -23.75 -1.05
C LEU A 274 10.87 -23.40 -2.07
N LEU A 275 10.95 -24.20 -3.13
CA LEU A 275 11.79 -23.83 -4.28
C LEU A 275 11.19 -22.61 -4.99
N PRO A 276 12.01 -21.77 -5.67
CA PRO A 276 11.51 -20.61 -6.40
C PRO A 276 10.35 -20.96 -7.35
N GLY A 277 9.23 -20.27 -7.16
CA GLY A 277 7.98 -20.46 -7.93
C GLY A 277 7.20 -21.75 -7.61
N GLN A 278 7.63 -22.57 -6.65
CA GLN A 278 6.85 -23.72 -6.19
C GLN A 278 5.71 -23.23 -5.29
N LYS A 279 4.50 -23.75 -5.51
CA LYS A 279 3.31 -23.50 -4.66
C LYS A 279 3.19 -24.57 -3.60
N TYR A 280 2.69 -24.21 -2.43
CA TYR A 280 2.21 -25.18 -1.44
C TYR A 280 0.70 -25.31 -1.57
N VAL A 281 0.24 -26.44 -2.10
CA VAL A 281 -1.16 -26.66 -2.44
C VAL A 281 -1.88 -27.38 -1.30
N VAL A 282 -2.85 -26.72 -0.68
CA VAL A 282 -3.70 -27.28 0.38
C VAL A 282 -5.10 -27.52 -0.17
N TYR A 283 -5.52 -28.78 -0.17
CA TYR A 283 -6.88 -29.17 -0.53
C TYR A 283 -7.72 -29.38 0.73
N VAL A 284 -8.81 -28.63 0.87
CA VAL A 284 -9.72 -28.73 2.02
C VAL A 284 -11.00 -29.44 1.58
N LYS A 285 -11.22 -30.65 2.10
CA LYS A 285 -12.42 -31.44 1.79
C LYS A 285 -13.67 -30.81 2.38
N ALA A 286 -14.82 -31.20 1.84
CA ALA A 286 -16.13 -30.86 2.39
C ALA A 286 -16.22 -31.12 3.91
N GLY A 287 -16.65 -30.13 4.66
CA GLY A 287 -16.71 -30.15 6.11
C GLY A 287 -16.78 -28.74 6.70
N THR A 288 -17.14 -28.68 7.99
CA THR A 288 -17.11 -27.45 8.78
C THR A 288 -15.89 -27.44 9.68
N TYR A 289 -14.89 -26.63 9.33
CA TYR A 289 -13.65 -26.48 10.07
C TYR A 289 -13.76 -25.30 11.01
N LYS A 290 -13.57 -25.52 12.31
CA LYS A 290 -13.58 -24.47 13.33
C LYS A 290 -12.15 -24.05 13.64
N GLU A 291 -11.69 -23.00 12.97
CA GLU A 291 -10.35 -22.43 13.10
C GLU A 291 -10.42 -21.16 13.96
N GLU A 292 -9.95 -21.23 15.21
CA GLU A 292 -9.98 -20.07 16.10
C GLU A 292 -8.97 -18.99 15.71
N ASN A 293 -7.79 -19.41 15.21
CA ASN A 293 -6.67 -18.56 14.80
C ASN A 293 -6.00 -19.11 13.53
N LEU A 294 -6.64 -18.95 12.37
CA LEU A 294 -5.98 -19.25 11.11
C LEU A 294 -5.06 -18.08 10.75
N THR A 295 -3.75 -18.30 10.72
CA THR A 295 -2.76 -17.30 10.32
C THR A 295 -1.77 -17.95 9.36
N VAL A 296 -1.63 -17.37 8.17
CA VAL A 296 -0.54 -17.71 7.24
C VAL A 296 0.61 -16.78 7.56
N HIS A 297 1.72 -17.34 8.05
CA HIS A 297 2.90 -16.58 8.40
C HIS A 297 3.65 -16.12 7.15
N LYS A 298 4.40 -15.00 7.23
CA LYS A 298 5.14 -14.43 6.08
C LYS A 298 6.19 -15.39 5.50
N ASN A 299 6.76 -16.28 6.31
CA ASN A 299 7.66 -17.35 5.86
C ASN A 299 6.96 -18.48 5.08
N GLN A 300 5.63 -18.50 5.07
CA GLN A 300 4.78 -19.42 4.30
C GLN A 300 4.31 -18.73 3.02
N SER A 301 5.23 -18.39 2.13
CA SER A 301 4.91 -17.76 0.85
C SER A 301 4.29 -18.75 -0.15
N ASN A 302 3.49 -18.24 -1.08
CA ASN A 302 2.94 -19.01 -2.20
C ASN A 302 2.05 -20.22 -1.79
N VAL A 303 1.27 -20.05 -0.72
CA VAL A 303 0.24 -21.01 -0.30
C VAL A 303 -1.00 -20.86 -1.19
N PHE A 304 -1.43 -21.95 -1.81
CA PHE A 304 -2.66 -22.02 -2.59
C PHE A 304 -3.65 -22.97 -1.91
N MET A 305 -4.85 -22.49 -1.60
CA MET A 305 -5.88 -23.28 -0.94
C MET A 305 -7.14 -23.37 -1.81
N TYR A 306 -7.70 -24.58 -1.93
CA TYR A 306 -8.98 -24.82 -2.61
C TYR A 306 -9.80 -25.87 -1.87
N GLY A 307 -11.11 -25.90 -2.09
CA GLY A 307 -11.99 -26.90 -1.49
C GLY A 307 -13.10 -27.38 -2.41
N ASP A 308 -13.93 -28.30 -1.92
CA ASP A 308 -14.97 -29.00 -2.70
C ASP A 308 -16.15 -28.13 -3.16
N GLY A 309 -16.13 -26.83 -2.82
CA GLY A 309 -17.11 -25.85 -3.20
C GLY A 309 -17.55 -24.96 -2.04
N PRO A 310 -18.14 -23.79 -2.35
CA PRO A 310 -18.46 -22.74 -1.37
C PRO A 310 -19.52 -23.16 -0.34
N GLU A 311 -20.41 -24.10 -0.68
CA GLU A 311 -21.43 -24.62 0.25
C GLU A 311 -21.01 -25.90 0.98
N LYS A 312 -19.89 -26.50 0.58
CA LYS A 312 -19.42 -27.79 1.10
C LYS A 312 -18.24 -27.64 2.05
N THR A 313 -17.35 -26.71 1.76
CA THR A 313 -16.15 -26.45 2.56
C THR A 313 -16.34 -25.15 3.32
N ILE A 314 -16.65 -25.26 4.61
CA ILE A 314 -17.00 -24.11 5.46
C ILE A 314 -15.92 -23.93 6.51
N ILE A 315 -15.26 -22.77 6.49
CA ILE A 315 -14.28 -22.38 7.52
C ILE A 315 -14.98 -21.40 8.46
N THR A 316 -14.95 -21.69 9.76
CA THR A 316 -15.65 -20.93 10.81
C THR A 316 -14.68 -20.47 11.89
N GLY A 317 -14.93 -19.29 12.46
CA GLY A 317 -14.15 -18.72 13.56
C GLY A 317 -15.01 -17.79 14.41
N ASN A 318 -14.63 -17.61 15.69
CA ASN A 318 -15.47 -16.92 16.68
C ASN A 318 -14.84 -15.62 17.23
N LYS A 319 -13.81 -15.10 16.55
CA LYS A 319 -13.18 -13.83 16.93
C LYS A 319 -14.08 -12.65 16.53
N SER A 320 -14.30 -11.74 17.47
CA SER A 320 -15.09 -10.54 17.22
C SER A 320 -14.63 -9.37 18.09
N TYR A 321 -14.82 -8.15 17.58
CA TYR A 321 -14.59 -6.93 18.34
C TYR A 321 -15.40 -6.91 19.64
N TYR A 322 -16.68 -7.26 19.58
CA TYR A 322 -17.59 -7.18 20.73
C TYR A 322 -17.16 -8.05 21.93
N ILE A 323 -16.68 -9.27 21.67
CA ILE A 323 -16.32 -10.22 22.73
C ILE A 323 -14.87 -9.99 23.19
N GLN A 324 -13.96 -9.74 22.26
CA GLN A 324 -12.52 -9.84 22.52
C GLN A 324 -11.78 -8.50 22.39
N HIS A 325 -12.48 -7.42 22.02
CA HIS A 325 -11.92 -6.09 21.73
C HIS A 325 -10.75 -6.13 20.75
N ILE A 326 -10.75 -7.13 19.85
CA ILE A 326 -9.76 -7.23 18.78
C ILE A 326 -10.05 -6.08 17.80
N PRO A 327 -9.08 -5.19 17.54
CA PRO A 327 -9.27 -4.10 16.60
C PRO A 327 -9.68 -4.64 15.23
N THR A 328 -10.72 -4.05 14.65
CA THR A 328 -11.22 -4.37 13.31
C THR A 328 -10.37 -3.67 12.25
N SER A 329 -9.04 -3.79 12.33
CA SER A 329 -8.09 -3.28 11.33
C SER A 329 -8.37 -3.79 9.90
N TYR A 330 -9.37 -4.66 9.75
CA TYR A 330 -9.85 -5.20 8.47
C TYR A 330 -11.32 -4.90 8.13
N THR A 331 -12.13 -4.23 8.97
CA THR A 331 -13.53 -3.94 8.60
C THR A 331 -14.09 -2.62 9.17
N TYR A 332 -13.93 -1.54 8.42
CA TYR A 332 -14.87 -0.41 8.51
C TYR A 332 -16.22 -0.89 7.98
N SER A 333 -17.15 -1.19 8.89
CA SER A 333 -18.39 -1.88 8.56
C SER A 333 -19.52 -0.87 8.42
N PHE A 334 -20.01 -0.69 7.20
CA PHE A 334 -21.15 0.19 6.93
C PHE A 334 -22.27 -0.57 6.22
N GLU A 335 -23.49 -0.16 6.53
CA GLU A 335 -24.71 -0.72 5.95
C GLU A 335 -25.38 0.35 5.09
N TYR A 336 -25.77 0.00 3.86
CA TYR A 336 -26.51 0.87 2.96
C TYR A 336 -27.54 0.05 2.17
N ALA A 337 -28.81 0.46 2.21
CA ALA A 337 -29.90 -0.05 1.37
C ALA A 337 -29.97 -1.60 1.22
N ASN A 338 -29.88 -2.34 2.32
CA ASN A 338 -29.95 -3.81 2.31
C ASN A 338 -31.22 -4.34 1.63
N THR A 339 -31.08 -5.28 0.69
CA THR A 339 -32.20 -5.95 0.00
C THR A 339 -32.01 -7.47 -0.05
N GLY A 340 -33.12 -8.21 -0.17
CA GLY A 340 -33.10 -9.67 -0.36
C GLY A 340 -33.31 -10.53 0.90
N PRO A 341 -33.42 -11.86 0.75
CA PRO A 341 -33.53 -12.80 1.86
C PRO A 341 -32.28 -12.75 2.75
N GLY A 342 -32.43 -12.35 4.02
CA GLY A 342 -31.32 -12.16 4.96
C GLY A 342 -31.00 -10.70 5.30
N ALA A 343 -31.56 -9.74 4.56
CA ALA A 343 -31.40 -8.29 4.80
C ALA A 343 -32.15 -7.74 6.04
N LYS A 344 -32.67 -8.62 6.92
CA LYS A 344 -33.42 -8.20 8.10
C LYS A 344 -32.45 -7.60 9.13
N THR A 345 -32.65 -6.33 9.46
CA THR A 345 -31.76 -5.56 10.35
C THR A 345 -32.11 -5.68 11.84
N ASN A 346 -33.07 -6.54 12.21
CA ASN A 346 -33.58 -6.65 13.58
C ASN A 346 -32.55 -7.20 14.60
N GLY A 347 -31.43 -7.75 14.13
CA GLY A 347 -30.31 -8.23 14.94
C GLY A 347 -29.00 -7.47 14.72
N ARG A 348 -29.10 -6.20 14.30
CA ARG A 348 -27.94 -5.37 13.95
C ARG A 348 -26.96 -5.24 15.12
N VAL A 349 -25.68 -5.32 14.80
CA VAL A 349 -24.58 -5.16 15.77
C VAL A 349 -24.49 -3.71 16.25
N ASN A 350 -24.21 -3.50 17.53
CA ASN A 350 -24.07 -2.17 18.14
C ASN A 350 -22.59 -1.77 18.30
N TRP A 351 -21.76 -2.02 17.29
CA TRP A 351 -20.33 -1.71 17.37
C TRP A 351 -20.08 -0.20 17.23
N PRO A 352 -19.12 0.38 17.97
CA PRO A 352 -18.74 1.80 17.81
C PRO A 352 -18.27 2.15 16.38
N THR A 353 -17.68 1.19 15.67
CA THR A 353 -17.19 1.33 14.29
C THR A 353 -18.25 1.06 13.21
N TYR A 354 -19.43 0.56 13.60
CA TYR A 354 -20.53 0.32 12.68
C TYR A 354 -21.19 1.65 12.30
N LYS A 355 -21.34 1.92 11.00
CA LYS A 355 -22.08 3.09 10.50
C LYS A 355 -23.24 2.67 9.60
N LEU A 356 -24.44 3.13 9.91
CA LEU A 356 -25.56 3.06 8.99
C LEU A 356 -25.50 4.27 8.06
N PHE A 357 -25.29 4.04 6.77
CA PHE A 357 -25.41 5.08 5.76
C PHE A 357 -26.87 5.17 5.34
N ASN A 358 -27.50 6.29 5.69
CA ASN A 358 -28.87 6.59 5.27
C ASN A 358 -28.90 7.40 3.97
N ASP A 359 -27.85 8.17 3.68
CA ASP A 359 -27.70 8.90 2.43
C ASP A 359 -26.83 8.10 1.45
N SER A 360 -27.29 8.02 0.21
CA SER A 360 -26.51 7.52 -0.93
C SER A 360 -25.12 8.14 -1.05
N LYS A 361 -24.97 9.42 -0.67
CA LYS A 361 -23.72 10.16 -0.76
C LYS A 361 -22.65 9.63 0.19
N ASP A 362 -23.04 9.15 1.35
CA ASP A 362 -22.12 8.59 2.34
C ASP A 362 -21.60 7.21 1.89
N ALA A 363 -22.44 6.46 1.17
CA ALA A 363 -22.08 5.19 0.58
C ALA A 363 -21.28 5.37 -0.72
N PHE A 364 -21.56 6.40 -1.52
CA PHE A 364 -21.03 6.59 -2.88
C PHE A 364 -19.51 6.35 -3.05
N PRO A 365 -18.62 6.83 -2.15
CA PRO A 365 -17.18 6.57 -2.21
C PRO A 365 -16.79 5.09 -2.21
N PHE A 366 -17.66 4.22 -1.72
CA PHE A 366 -17.43 2.78 -1.57
C PHE A 366 -18.05 1.95 -2.70
N THR A 367 -18.52 2.58 -3.78
CA THR A 367 -19.03 1.89 -4.96
C THR A 367 -17.90 1.29 -5.79
N ALA A 368 -18.19 0.22 -6.55
CA ALA A 368 -17.23 -0.33 -7.51
C ALA A 368 -16.80 0.73 -8.54
N GLY A 369 -17.69 1.64 -8.92
CA GLY A 369 -17.38 2.78 -9.79
C GLY A 369 -16.26 3.66 -9.25
N GLN A 370 -16.36 4.10 -8.01
CA GLN A 370 -15.33 4.93 -7.36
C GLN A 370 -14.02 4.18 -7.15
N MET A 371 -14.06 2.91 -6.73
CA MET A 371 -12.84 2.11 -6.56
C MET A 371 -12.08 1.91 -7.87
N LEU A 372 -12.80 1.67 -8.96
CA LEU A 372 -12.20 1.36 -10.26
C LEU A 372 -11.79 2.60 -11.06
N SER A 373 -12.30 3.77 -10.70
CA SER A 373 -12.11 5.02 -11.46
C SER A 373 -11.37 6.13 -10.70
N GLY A 374 -11.20 5.99 -9.38
CA GLY A 374 -10.55 6.97 -8.50
C GLY A 374 -11.50 8.01 -7.89
N PRO A 375 -11.06 8.75 -6.86
CA PRO A 375 -11.91 9.54 -5.94
C PRO A 375 -12.63 10.77 -6.54
N ASN A 376 -12.49 11.02 -7.84
CA ASN A 376 -13.12 12.14 -8.55
C ASN A 376 -13.86 11.70 -9.82
N ALA A 377 -14.03 10.40 -10.03
CA ALA A 377 -14.74 9.89 -11.19
C ALA A 377 -16.24 10.13 -11.04
N THR A 378 -16.87 10.72 -12.05
CA THR A 378 -18.33 10.70 -12.18
C THR A 378 -18.78 9.30 -12.61
N ASP A 379 -20.09 9.01 -12.61
CA ASP A 379 -20.70 7.74 -13.07
C ASP A 379 -20.45 7.40 -14.57
N SER A 380 -19.37 7.94 -15.15
CA SER A 380 -18.92 7.66 -16.50
C SER A 380 -18.52 6.18 -16.63
N PRO A 381 -18.81 5.55 -17.78
CA PRO A 381 -18.48 4.16 -18.02
C PRO A 381 -16.96 3.94 -17.92
N ILE A 382 -16.58 2.92 -17.15
CA ILE A 382 -15.19 2.47 -17.04
C ILE A 382 -14.81 1.84 -18.39
N PRO A 383 -13.91 2.47 -19.20
CA PRO A 383 -13.77 2.12 -20.61
C PRO A 383 -13.45 0.64 -20.85
N TRP A 384 -12.54 0.07 -20.05
CA TRP A 384 -12.15 -1.33 -20.19
C TRP A 384 -13.27 -2.31 -19.83
N LEU A 385 -14.21 -1.95 -18.95
CA LEU A 385 -15.38 -2.77 -18.60
C LEU A 385 -16.41 -2.75 -19.72
N THR A 386 -16.60 -1.61 -20.38
CA THR A 386 -17.51 -1.48 -21.53
C THR A 386 -17.03 -2.32 -22.71
N ASP A 387 -15.72 -2.40 -22.94
CA ASP A 387 -15.12 -3.18 -24.02
C ASP A 387 -15.35 -4.70 -23.85
N THR A 388 -15.68 -5.18 -22.64
CA THR A 388 -15.97 -6.61 -22.39
C THR A 388 -17.32 -7.06 -22.96
N GLY A 389 -18.24 -6.13 -23.23
CA GLY A 389 -19.62 -6.44 -23.63
C GLY A 389 -20.47 -7.12 -22.53
N ILE A 390 -19.93 -7.34 -21.34
CA ILE A 390 -20.64 -7.93 -20.20
C ILE A 390 -21.43 -6.84 -19.48
N PRO A 391 -22.75 -6.99 -19.27
CA PRO A 391 -23.52 -6.03 -18.47
C PRO A 391 -22.97 -5.92 -17.05
N PHE A 392 -22.65 -4.70 -16.61
CA PHE A 392 -22.13 -4.44 -15.26
C PHE A 392 -22.89 -3.28 -14.61
N TYR A 393 -22.83 -3.22 -13.27
CA TYR A 393 -23.36 -2.12 -12.47
C TYR A 393 -22.25 -1.65 -11.54
N THR A 394 -21.97 -0.35 -11.56
CA THR A 394 -20.88 0.26 -10.79
C THR A 394 -21.34 0.82 -9.45
N GLY A 395 -22.65 1.07 -9.26
CA GLY A 395 -23.25 1.55 -8.02
C GLY A 395 -23.77 0.44 -7.10
N PHE A 396 -24.44 0.80 -5.99
CA PHE A 396 -24.97 -0.16 -4.99
C PHE A 396 -26.26 -0.87 -5.38
N ALA A 397 -26.98 -0.36 -6.37
CA ALA A 397 -28.27 -0.90 -6.78
C ALA A 397 -28.20 -1.40 -8.21
N LYS A 398 -28.82 -2.57 -8.43
CA LYS A 398 -29.32 -2.94 -9.75
C LYS A 398 -30.57 -2.09 -9.99
N PRO A 399 -30.66 -1.30 -11.08
CA PRO A 399 -31.84 -0.52 -11.40
C PRO A 399 -33.09 -1.37 -11.60
#